data_AF-A0A847XI20-F1
#
_entry.id   AF-A0A847XI20-F1
#
_cell.length_a   1.000
_cell.length_b   1.000
_cell.length_c   1.000
_cell.angle_alpha   90.00
_cell.angle_beta   90.00
_cell.angle_gamma   90.00
#
_symmetry.space_group_name_H-M   'P 1'
#
loop_
_entity.id
_entity.type
_entity.pdbx_description
1 polymer ?
#
loop_
_entity_poly.entity_id
_entity_poly.type
_entity_poly.pdbx_seq_one_letter_code
_entity_poly.pdbx_strand_id
1 'polypeptide(L)'
;MAVPTRVGFQCLSEDTEILTEKGWKGYNEVDIGDSIKTFNIQNREIESKEVIKMFKREYEGEMYNLKNEIQDQLISPEHRVLRKEGNDFVLEKIEEVAKLKTKIIIPIAPEKSSDEARAFLEACDTEKTDLELLQIMALDAGYGSFVSEGKFKLIKETKTQISQVNKIGYKGVIWCPTTENETVIARRNGTVFITGNCPFTNITLDLTPSENFKDQPVIIGGEPQEETYAEFGSEMKMFIKAFYTVMIKGDRSGRPFSFPIPTINITKDFPWDDPDLDKLWEASAKYGINNFANYINSDMSPSDSRSMCCRLRLDLTQLSNRGGGSLFGSGSLTGSIGVVTLNLPRIGYTSKTKKEFFERLGEAMDIAKESLEIKRKTIENYTKKGLYPYSRHYLKGVKRAKGQYFANHFATIGLIGMHEALLNFLGEGVNTKKGKKFALEILDFMRERLVKYQTETGNIYNLEATPAESTAYRLARKDKKAFKDIIASGTRKIPYYTNSTQLPVNYTDDIFEEMDLQDELQCKYTGGTIEHIFLGEEISDIETTKKLVKRVFEKYHLPFITLTPTFSICPAHGYISGKHFKCPKCTIDQPCEVYSRVVGYLRPVSQWNEAKQQEFKKRKVFKIRQREYKK
;
A
#
# COMPACT_ATOMS: atom_id res chain seq x y z
N MET A 1 12.79 -8.90 30.88
CA MET A 1 13.49 -9.05 29.59
C MET A 1 12.57 -8.55 28.49
N ALA A 2 12.98 -7.48 27.81
CA ALA A 2 12.18 -6.80 26.79
C ALA A 2 12.23 -7.59 25.46
N VAL A 3 11.06 -7.89 24.91
CA VAL A 3 10.91 -8.48 23.57
C VAL A 3 10.52 -7.33 22.63
N PRO A 4 11.29 -7.05 21.55
CA PRO A 4 10.95 -6.01 20.58
C PRO A 4 9.62 -6.33 19.86
N THR A 5 8.75 -5.33 19.74
CA THR A 5 7.46 -5.40 19.05
C THR A 5 7.63 -5.62 17.55
N ARG A 6 7.04 -6.71 17.02
CA ARG A 6 7.10 -7.22 15.63
C ARG A 6 6.42 -6.35 14.54
N VAL A 7 6.25 -5.05 14.74
CA VAL A 7 5.85 -4.12 13.67
C VAL A 7 6.65 -2.85 13.86
N GLY A 8 7.83 -2.85 13.28
CA GLY A 8 8.89 -1.93 13.64
C GLY A 8 8.90 -0.73 12.72
N PHE A 9 9.30 0.38 13.32
CA PHE A 9 9.60 1.60 12.60
C PHE A 9 10.82 1.31 11.73
N GLN A 10 10.74 1.52 10.42
CA GLN A 10 11.83 1.18 9.50
C GLN A 10 12.59 2.44 9.12
N CYS A 11 13.29 3.02 10.10
CA CYS A 11 13.82 4.37 10.00
C CYS A 11 15.26 4.45 10.48
N LEU A 12 15.91 5.54 10.07
CA LEU A 12 17.26 5.94 10.41
C LEU A 12 17.19 6.96 11.55
N SER A 13 18.26 7.08 12.33
CA SER A 13 18.39 8.11 13.36
C SER A 13 18.48 9.53 12.78
N GLU A 14 18.21 10.54 13.60
CA GLU A 14 18.13 11.96 13.21
C GLU A 14 19.45 12.52 12.67
N ASP A 15 20.57 11.96 13.12
CA ASP A 15 21.92 12.29 12.70
C ASP A 15 22.34 11.58 11.41
N THR A 16 21.42 10.88 10.76
CA THR A 16 21.62 10.30 9.43
C THR A 16 21.23 11.31 8.35
N GLU A 17 22.03 11.40 7.30
CA GLU A 17 21.82 12.21 6.10
C GLU A 17 21.59 11.30 4.88
N ILE A 18 20.88 11.77 3.88
CA ILE A 18 20.61 11.06 2.62
C ILE A 18 21.25 11.81 1.46
N LEU A 19 21.82 11.08 0.52
CA LEU A 19 22.46 11.68 -0.64
C LEU A 19 21.42 12.16 -1.66
N THR A 20 21.41 13.46 -1.93
CA THR A 20 20.61 14.10 -2.98
C THR A 20 21.49 14.47 -4.18
N GLU A 21 20.88 14.98 -5.25
CA GLU A 21 21.65 15.61 -6.35
C GLU A 21 22.43 16.86 -5.93
N LYS A 22 22.08 17.45 -4.78
CA LYS A 22 22.71 18.66 -4.24
C LYS A 22 23.60 18.36 -3.03
N GLY A 23 24.02 17.11 -2.85
CA GLY A 23 24.83 16.67 -1.73
C GLY A 23 24.04 16.01 -0.59
N TRP A 24 24.68 15.86 0.56
CA TRP A 24 24.11 15.21 1.74
C TRP A 24 23.08 16.12 2.42
N LYS A 25 21.93 15.55 2.74
CA LYS A 25 20.81 16.29 3.33
C LYS A 25 20.25 15.56 4.54
N GLY A 26 20.11 16.29 5.63
CA GLY A 26 19.52 15.78 6.87
C GLY A 26 18.01 15.62 6.76
N TYR A 27 17.42 15.06 7.81
CA TYR A 27 15.98 14.79 7.84
C TYR A 27 15.10 16.04 7.65
N ASN A 28 15.59 17.25 7.94
CA ASN A 28 14.85 18.50 7.76
C ASN A 28 14.98 19.12 6.37
N GLU A 29 15.81 18.56 5.49
CA GLU A 29 16.13 19.15 4.19
C GLU A 29 15.69 18.30 2.99
N VAL A 30 15.18 17.08 3.24
CA VAL A 30 14.62 16.20 2.21
C VAL A 30 13.10 16.15 2.35
N ASP A 31 12.40 16.33 1.23
CA ASP A 31 10.95 16.28 1.13
C ASP A 31 10.46 15.34 0.01
N ILE A 32 9.16 15.05 0.00
CA ILE A 32 8.51 14.25 -1.06
C ILE A 32 8.64 15.00 -2.38
N GLY A 33 9.13 14.31 -3.41
CA GLY A 33 9.39 14.88 -4.73
C GLY A 33 10.86 15.21 -4.98
N ASP A 34 11.71 15.20 -3.96
CA ASP A 34 13.14 15.39 -4.16
C ASP A 34 13.79 14.18 -4.83
N SER A 35 14.78 14.44 -5.70
CA SER A 35 15.59 13.41 -6.34
C SER A 35 16.74 13.01 -5.42
N ILE A 36 16.75 11.74 -4.98
CA ILE A 36 17.80 11.17 -4.13
C ILE A 36 18.55 10.04 -4.82
N LYS A 37 19.82 9.85 -4.46
CA LYS A 37 20.63 8.75 -4.95
C LYS A 37 20.26 7.47 -4.23
N THR A 38 20.09 6.41 -5.00
CA THR A 38 19.67 5.08 -4.55
C THR A 38 20.55 4.02 -5.20
N PHE A 39 20.55 2.82 -4.64
CA PHE A 39 21.30 1.69 -5.19
C PHE A 39 20.36 0.69 -5.84
N ASN A 40 20.52 0.50 -7.14
CA ASN A 40 19.72 -0.46 -7.87
C ASN A 40 20.34 -1.86 -7.75
N ILE A 41 19.67 -2.70 -6.97
CA ILE A 41 20.07 -4.07 -6.65
C ILE A 41 20.26 -4.93 -7.92
N GLN A 42 19.55 -4.63 -9.01
CA GLN A 42 19.54 -5.45 -10.23
C GLN A 42 20.78 -5.20 -11.10
N ASN A 43 21.06 -3.94 -11.43
CA ASN A 43 22.20 -3.56 -12.27
C ASN A 43 23.47 -3.23 -11.47
N ARG A 44 23.36 -3.14 -10.13
CA ARG A 44 24.45 -2.88 -9.19
C ARG A 44 25.06 -1.48 -9.35
N GLU A 45 24.24 -0.52 -9.78
CA GLU A 45 24.61 0.87 -10.06
C GLU A 45 23.84 1.86 -9.16
N ILE A 46 24.36 3.08 -9.05
CA ILE A 46 23.66 4.20 -8.41
C ILE A 46 22.70 4.84 -9.42
N GLU A 47 21.46 5.08 -9.00
CA GLU A 47 20.47 5.81 -9.80
C GLU A 47 19.75 6.88 -8.97
N SER A 48 19.32 7.96 -9.63
CA SER A 48 18.45 8.96 -9.01
C SER A 48 17.00 8.46 -9.00
N LYS A 49 16.34 8.48 -7.84
CA LYS A 49 14.91 8.20 -7.68
C LYS A 49 14.23 9.29 -6.88
N GLU A 50 13.00 9.58 -7.27
CA GLU A 50 12.15 10.53 -6.55
C GLU A 50 11.73 9.93 -5.19
N VAL A 51 11.80 10.75 -4.15
CA VAL A 51 11.21 10.43 -2.84
C VAL A 51 9.69 10.40 -3.00
N ILE A 52 9.11 9.21 -3.02
CA ILE A 52 7.66 9.02 -3.16
C ILE A 52 6.91 9.14 -1.83
N LYS A 53 7.63 9.02 -0.72
CA LYS A 53 7.08 9.10 0.65
C LYS A 53 8.19 9.46 1.63
N MET A 54 7.82 10.19 2.68
CA MET A 54 8.72 10.62 3.73
C MET A 54 8.10 10.31 5.10
N PHE A 55 8.90 9.78 6.02
CA PHE A 55 8.54 9.54 7.42
C PHE A 55 9.54 10.28 8.31
N LYS A 56 9.06 11.04 9.30
CA LYS A 56 9.85 11.76 10.31
C LYS A 56 9.06 11.70 11.63
N ARG A 57 9.66 11.30 12.74
CA ARG A 57 8.97 11.18 14.04
C ARG A 57 9.92 11.13 15.24
N GLU A 58 9.57 11.77 16.35
CA GLU A 58 10.22 11.53 17.65
C GLU A 58 10.08 10.06 18.09
N TYR A 59 11.18 9.46 18.53
CA TYR A 59 11.31 8.06 18.94
C TYR A 59 12.16 7.94 20.19
N GLU A 60 11.65 7.19 21.16
CA GLU A 60 12.38 6.77 22.36
C GLU A 60 12.27 5.25 22.49
N GLY A 61 13.39 4.54 22.37
CA GLY A 61 13.40 3.08 22.36
C GLY A 61 14.75 2.49 21.96
N GLU A 62 14.80 1.17 21.79
CA GLU A 62 16.01 0.50 21.33
C GLU A 62 16.17 0.67 19.80
N MET A 63 17.40 0.86 19.34
CA MET A 63 17.81 0.81 17.95
C MET A 63 18.95 -0.18 17.79
N TYR A 64 19.13 -0.68 16.57
CA TYR A 64 20.22 -1.55 16.18
C TYR A 64 21.32 -0.70 15.54
N ASN A 65 22.53 -0.80 16.07
CA ASN A 65 23.71 -0.17 15.53
C ASN A 65 24.57 -1.21 14.82
N LEU A 66 24.65 -1.09 13.50
CA LEU A 66 25.58 -1.85 12.67
C LEU A 66 26.79 -0.96 12.42
N LYS A 67 27.90 -1.27 13.10
CA LYS A 67 29.07 -0.40 13.12
C LYS A 67 30.36 -1.19 12.91
N ASN A 68 31.25 -0.64 12.11
CA ASN A 68 32.65 -1.03 12.03
C ASN A 68 33.52 0.22 11.75
N GLU A 69 34.77 0.04 11.30
CA GLU A 69 35.69 1.16 11.02
C GLU A 69 35.23 2.08 9.88
N ILE A 70 34.34 1.61 9.01
CA ILE A 70 34.03 2.27 7.73
C ILE A 70 32.52 2.52 7.53
N GLN A 71 31.67 2.05 8.45
CA GLN A 71 30.21 2.17 8.40
C GLN A 71 29.65 2.36 9.80
N ASP A 72 28.63 3.21 9.93
CA ASP A 72 27.88 3.41 11.15
C ASP A 72 26.40 3.59 10.80
N GLN A 73 25.62 2.52 10.89
CA GLN A 73 24.17 2.56 10.63
C GLN A 73 23.45 2.43 11.96
N LEU A 74 22.58 3.39 12.27
CA LEU A 74 21.71 3.32 13.44
C LEU A 74 20.27 3.29 12.99
N ILE A 75 19.65 2.13 13.15
CA ILE A 75 18.35 1.83 12.56
C ILE A 75 17.36 1.29 13.60
N SER A 76 16.11 1.67 13.46
CA SER A 76 15.05 1.19 14.36
C SER A 76 14.66 -0.27 14.03
N PRO A 77 13.98 -0.97 14.95
CA PRO A 77 13.54 -2.35 14.74
C PRO A 77 12.77 -2.56 13.43
N GLU A 78 12.94 -3.72 12.80
CA GLU A 78 12.31 -4.13 11.53
C GLU A 78 12.76 -3.34 10.28
N HIS A 79 13.72 -2.42 10.42
CA HIS A 79 14.35 -1.77 9.28
C HIS A 79 15.03 -2.80 8.37
N ARG A 80 14.85 -2.68 7.05
CA ARG A 80 15.47 -3.59 6.08
C ARG A 80 16.88 -3.11 5.75
N VAL A 81 17.88 -3.92 6.06
CA VAL A 81 19.29 -3.68 5.73
C VAL A 81 19.62 -4.36 4.41
N LEU A 82 20.33 -3.64 3.53
CA LEU A 82 20.90 -4.23 2.33
C LEU A 82 22.20 -4.95 2.70
N ARG A 83 22.30 -6.24 2.40
CA ARG A 83 23.53 -7.02 2.57
C ARG A 83 23.86 -7.84 1.34
N LYS A 84 25.13 -8.20 1.18
CA LYS A 84 25.61 -9.17 0.20
C LYS A 84 25.43 -10.58 0.73
N GLU A 85 24.87 -11.46 -0.08
CA GLU A 85 24.71 -12.89 0.16
C GLU A 85 25.26 -13.66 -1.04
N GLY A 86 26.45 -14.27 -0.88
CA GLY A 86 27.16 -14.85 -2.01
C GLY A 86 27.51 -13.79 -3.05
N ASN A 87 26.98 -13.94 -4.27
CA ASN A 87 27.16 -12.98 -5.37
C ASN A 87 25.98 -12.01 -5.54
N ASP A 88 24.95 -12.10 -4.70
CA ASP A 88 23.73 -11.31 -4.79
C ASP A 88 23.59 -10.31 -3.64
N PHE A 89 22.67 -9.36 -3.78
CA PHE A 89 22.30 -8.39 -2.74
C PHE A 89 20.86 -8.63 -2.30
N VAL A 90 20.64 -8.70 -0.98
CA VAL A 90 19.33 -8.99 -0.37
C VAL A 90 18.98 -7.91 0.65
N LEU A 91 17.68 -7.59 0.75
CA LEU A 91 17.12 -6.70 1.77
C LEU A 91 16.46 -7.54 2.86
N GLU A 92 17.01 -7.50 4.07
CA GLU A 92 16.52 -8.29 5.20
C GLU A 92 16.32 -7.46 6.45
N LYS A 93 15.36 -7.86 7.28
CA LYS A 93 15.09 -7.17 8.54
C LYS A 93 16.31 -7.24 9.46
N ILE A 94 16.57 -6.15 10.18
CA ILE A 94 17.70 -6.07 11.09
C ILE A 94 17.70 -7.16 12.16
N GLU A 95 16.54 -7.62 12.62
CA GLU A 95 16.42 -8.74 13.54
C GLU A 95 16.97 -10.05 12.97
N GLU A 96 16.78 -10.30 11.68
CA GLU A 96 17.29 -11.51 11.01
C GLU A 96 18.78 -11.36 10.73
N VAL A 97 19.21 -10.17 10.29
CA VAL A 97 20.63 -9.84 10.11
C VAL A 97 21.40 -10.00 11.42
N ALA A 98 20.84 -9.56 12.55
CA ALA A 98 21.45 -9.67 13.88
C ALA A 98 21.58 -11.11 14.40
N LYS A 99 20.87 -12.09 13.82
CA LYS A 99 20.98 -13.52 14.19
C LYS A 99 22.07 -14.25 13.40
N LEU A 100 22.62 -13.64 12.35
CA LEU A 100 23.63 -14.28 11.51
C LEU A 100 24.91 -14.52 12.32
N LYS A 101 25.39 -15.77 12.28
CA LYS A 101 26.69 -16.17 12.88
C LYS A 101 27.87 -15.90 11.95
N THR A 102 27.58 -15.62 10.68
CA THR A 102 28.55 -15.27 9.65
C THR A 102 28.71 -13.76 9.58
N LYS A 103 29.84 -13.32 8.99
CA LYS A 103 30.13 -11.89 8.83
C LYS A 103 29.12 -11.25 7.86
N ILE A 104 28.53 -10.14 8.27
CA ILE A 104 27.53 -9.41 7.48
C ILE A 104 28.26 -8.46 6.55
N ILE A 105 28.14 -8.63 5.24
CA ILE A 105 28.76 -7.72 4.27
C ILE A 105 27.71 -6.71 3.82
N ILE A 106 27.90 -5.44 4.14
CA ILE A 106 27.00 -4.36 3.68
C ILE A 106 27.72 -3.56 2.58
N PRO A 107 27.08 -3.36 1.42
CA PRO A 107 27.63 -2.50 0.38
C PRO A 107 27.65 -1.04 0.81
N ILE A 108 28.69 -0.35 0.37
CA ILE A 108 28.88 1.09 0.59
C ILE A 108 29.15 1.86 -0.71
N ALA A 109 29.30 1.15 -1.82
CA ALA A 109 29.60 1.66 -3.14
C ALA A 109 29.12 0.65 -4.21
N PRO A 110 28.83 1.10 -5.46
CA PRO A 110 28.43 0.24 -6.55
C PRO A 110 29.56 -0.68 -7.05
N GLU A 111 29.20 -1.76 -7.73
CA GLU A 111 30.18 -2.72 -8.27
C GLU A 111 30.78 -2.28 -9.61
N LYS A 112 30.16 -1.32 -10.32
CA LYS A 112 30.70 -0.74 -11.55
C LYS A 112 31.26 0.64 -11.28
N SER A 113 32.46 0.90 -11.83
CA SER A 113 33.20 2.15 -11.67
C SER A 113 32.93 3.13 -12.79
N SER A 114 32.90 4.43 -12.49
CA SER A 114 33.33 5.44 -13.45
C SER A 114 34.86 5.45 -13.51
N ASP A 115 35.45 5.07 -14.65
CA ASP A 115 36.90 5.10 -14.85
C ASP A 115 37.46 6.54 -14.71
N GLU A 116 36.63 7.54 -15.04
CA GLU A 116 36.92 8.96 -14.89
C GLU A 116 36.98 9.38 -13.41
N ALA A 117 36.06 8.88 -12.57
CA ALA A 117 36.06 9.15 -11.13
C ALA A 117 37.27 8.50 -10.44
N ARG A 118 37.63 7.27 -10.82
CA ARG A 118 38.82 6.58 -10.30
C ARG A 118 40.11 7.32 -10.68
N ALA A 119 40.26 7.69 -11.96
CA ALA A 119 41.43 8.44 -12.43
C ALA A 119 41.57 9.81 -11.75
N PHE A 120 40.46 10.51 -11.51
CA PHE A 120 40.47 11.76 -10.76
C PHE A 120 40.89 11.55 -9.31
N LEU A 121 40.32 10.57 -8.61
CA LEU A 121 40.64 10.31 -7.20
C LEU A 121 42.09 9.89 -6.98
N GLU A 122 42.69 9.15 -7.93
CA GLU A 122 44.11 8.81 -7.91
C GLU A 122 45.01 10.04 -8.10
N ALA A 123 44.56 11.05 -8.81
CA ALA A 123 45.28 12.30 -9.06
C ALA A 123 44.99 13.41 -8.02
N CYS A 124 44.01 13.21 -7.15
CA CYS A 124 43.48 14.23 -6.24
C CYS A 124 44.27 14.28 -4.93
N ASP A 125 44.66 15.48 -4.48
CA ASP A 125 45.22 15.69 -3.14
C ASP A 125 44.10 15.59 -2.09
N THR A 126 43.87 14.38 -1.61
CA THR A 126 42.77 14.06 -0.66
C THR A 126 42.86 14.85 0.65
N GLU A 127 44.03 15.32 1.06
CA GLU A 127 44.18 16.10 2.31
C GLU A 127 43.65 17.53 2.19
N LYS A 128 43.48 18.04 0.96
CA LYS A 128 42.98 19.40 0.68
C LYS A 128 41.58 19.41 0.07
N THR A 129 40.96 18.24 -0.10
CA THR A 129 39.68 18.10 -0.79
C THR A 129 38.56 17.98 0.21
N ASP A 130 37.43 18.64 -0.08
CA ASP A 130 36.24 18.60 0.76
C ASP A 130 35.75 17.16 0.98
N LEU A 131 35.45 16.80 2.23
CA LEU A 131 35.06 15.45 2.63
C LEU A 131 33.79 14.97 1.91
N GLU A 132 32.82 15.85 1.71
CA GLU A 132 31.57 15.53 1.02
C GLU A 132 31.82 15.26 -0.46
N LEU A 133 32.69 16.07 -1.10
CA LEU A 133 33.11 15.82 -2.47
C LEU A 133 33.83 14.46 -2.58
N LEU A 134 34.79 14.18 -1.70
CA LEU A 134 35.50 12.90 -1.69
C LEU A 134 34.56 11.69 -1.52
N GLN A 135 33.50 11.81 -0.71
CA GLN A 135 32.53 10.74 -0.49
C GLN A 135 31.65 10.50 -1.71
N ILE A 136 31.18 11.56 -2.37
CA ILE A 136 30.41 11.46 -3.61
C ILE A 136 31.28 10.81 -4.70
N MET A 137 32.53 11.25 -4.82
CA MET A 137 33.46 10.68 -5.79
C MET A 137 33.80 9.21 -5.47
N ALA A 138 33.92 8.84 -4.20
CA ALA A 138 34.14 7.46 -3.81
C ALA A 138 32.95 6.56 -4.15
N LEU A 139 31.72 7.07 -4.04
CA LEU A 139 30.52 6.38 -4.51
C LEU A 139 30.54 6.20 -6.03
N ASP A 140 30.88 7.25 -6.80
CA ASP A 140 30.93 7.18 -8.26
C ASP A 140 32.09 6.28 -8.78
N ALA A 141 33.19 6.20 -8.04
CA ALA A 141 34.32 5.33 -8.38
C ALA A 141 34.04 3.83 -8.20
N GLY A 142 33.03 3.46 -7.40
CA GLY A 142 32.64 2.07 -7.18
C GLY A 142 33.74 1.17 -6.59
N TYR A 143 33.54 -0.15 -6.61
CA TYR A 143 34.57 -1.16 -6.27
C TYR A 143 35.18 -1.05 -4.85
N GLY A 144 34.35 -0.86 -3.83
CA GLY A 144 34.83 -0.77 -2.45
C GLY A 144 35.62 0.50 -2.16
N SER A 145 35.44 1.55 -2.95
CA SER A 145 35.96 2.88 -2.68
C SER A 145 35.19 3.54 -1.53
N PHE A 146 35.90 4.18 -0.60
CA PHE A 146 35.30 4.91 0.52
C PHE A 146 36.22 6.00 1.05
N VAL A 147 35.68 6.84 1.93
CA VAL A 147 36.46 7.86 2.64
C VAL A 147 36.45 7.54 4.13
N SER A 148 37.62 7.56 4.75
CA SER A 148 37.80 7.40 6.19
C SER A 148 38.89 8.36 6.66
N GLU A 149 38.61 9.11 7.72
CA GLU A 149 39.50 10.13 8.28
C GLU A 149 39.89 11.20 7.23
N GLY A 150 38.96 11.56 6.34
CA GLY A 150 39.22 12.52 5.27
C GLY A 150 40.07 12.00 4.12
N LYS A 151 40.46 10.71 4.12
CA LYS A 151 41.31 10.13 3.08
C LYS A 151 40.53 9.11 2.26
N PHE A 152 40.68 9.20 0.94
CA PHE A 152 40.19 8.18 0.01
C PHE A 152 40.94 6.86 0.24
N LYS A 153 40.20 5.76 0.36
CA LYS A 153 40.75 4.42 0.60
C LYS A 153 39.99 3.42 -0.28
N LEU A 154 40.71 2.41 -0.76
CA LEU A 154 40.13 1.24 -1.44
C LEU A 154 39.98 0.08 -0.45
N ILE A 155 38.82 -0.56 -0.45
CA ILE A 155 38.51 -1.66 0.47
C ILE A 155 38.95 -3.00 -0.09
N LYS A 156 39.54 -3.80 0.79
CA LYS A 156 39.56 -5.26 0.68
C LYS A 156 38.29 -5.80 1.33
N GLU A 157 37.59 -6.74 0.71
CA GLU A 157 36.27 -7.29 1.11
C GLU A 157 36.11 -7.63 2.61
N THR A 158 37.20 -7.81 3.34
CA THR A 158 37.22 -7.97 4.81
C THR A 158 36.78 -6.74 5.61
N LYS A 159 36.88 -5.51 5.09
CA LYS A 159 36.52 -4.30 5.86
C LYS A 159 35.04 -3.90 5.80
N THR A 160 34.27 -4.42 4.84
CA THR A 160 32.80 -4.24 4.79
C THR A 160 32.05 -5.20 5.71
N GLN A 161 32.78 -6.08 6.40
CA GLN A 161 32.23 -7.09 7.28
C GLN A 161 31.89 -6.49 8.64
N ILE A 162 30.64 -6.63 9.05
CA ILE A 162 30.16 -6.34 10.40
C ILE A 162 30.07 -7.67 11.15
N SER A 163 30.76 -7.73 12.28
CA SER A 163 30.84 -8.92 13.13
C SER A 163 29.80 -8.94 14.25
N GLN A 164 29.28 -7.77 14.63
CA GLN A 164 28.31 -7.62 15.72
C GLN A 164 27.31 -6.50 15.42
N VAL A 165 26.04 -6.77 15.70
CA VAL A 165 24.96 -5.78 15.68
C VAL A 165 24.60 -5.44 17.12
N ASN A 166 24.83 -4.20 17.54
CA ASN A 166 24.59 -3.77 18.92
C ASN A 166 23.18 -3.23 19.08
N LYS A 167 22.52 -3.50 20.21
CA LYS A 167 21.29 -2.82 20.58
C LYS A 167 21.62 -1.65 21.50
N ILE A 168 21.19 -0.45 21.14
CA ILE A 168 21.44 0.76 21.93
C ILE A 168 20.13 1.48 22.22
N GLY A 169 20.03 2.13 23.39
CA GLY A 169 18.92 3.04 23.69
C GLY A 169 19.07 4.32 22.87
N TYR A 170 17.96 4.81 22.34
CA TYR A 170 17.91 6.02 21.52
C TYR A 170 16.72 6.89 21.92
N LYS A 171 16.94 8.20 21.89
CA LYS A 171 15.91 9.23 22.05
C LYS A 171 16.21 10.36 21.08
N GLY A 172 15.32 10.60 20.13
CA GLY A 172 15.45 11.65 19.11
C GLY A 172 14.52 11.37 17.93
N VAL A 173 14.66 12.12 16.84
CA VAL A 173 13.88 11.88 15.63
C VAL A 173 14.37 10.60 14.93
N ILE A 174 13.46 9.81 14.40
CA ILE A 174 13.76 8.80 13.38
C ILE A 174 13.07 9.19 12.09
N TRP A 175 13.73 8.93 10.97
CA TRP A 175 13.23 9.33 9.67
C TRP A 175 13.57 8.35 8.54
N CYS A 176 12.82 8.38 7.45
CA CYS A 176 13.07 7.52 6.30
C CYS A 176 12.39 8.08 5.03
N PRO A 177 13.15 8.35 3.96
CA PRO A 177 12.60 8.51 2.62
C PRO A 177 12.32 7.15 1.98
N THR A 178 11.20 7.03 1.30
CA THR A 178 10.86 5.87 0.48
C THR A 178 11.01 6.21 -0.99
N THR A 179 11.66 5.29 -1.71
CA THR A 179 11.91 5.31 -3.15
C THR A 179 11.30 4.08 -3.80
N GLU A 180 11.07 4.13 -5.11
CA GLU A 180 10.46 3.04 -5.87
C GLU A 180 11.27 1.73 -5.79
N ASN A 181 12.60 1.80 -5.81
CA ASN A 181 13.49 0.64 -5.73
C ASN A 181 13.78 0.20 -4.28
N GLU A 182 13.07 0.81 -3.33
CA GLU A 182 13.13 0.54 -1.90
C GLU A 182 14.48 0.79 -1.23
N THR A 183 15.52 1.27 -1.92
CA THR A 183 16.85 1.57 -1.33
C THR A 183 17.13 3.05 -1.18
N VAL A 184 17.97 3.41 -0.22
CA VAL A 184 18.48 4.77 -0.01
C VAL A 184 19.97 4.73 0.29
N ILE A 185 20.72 5.73 -0.22
CA ILE A 185 22.13 5.95 0.13
C ILE A 185 22.18 6.98 1.25
N ALA A 186 22.75 6.57 2.37
CA ALA A 186 22.75 7.33 3.62
C ALA A 186 24.17 7.51 4.17
N ARG A 187 24.35 8.52 5.00
CA ARG A 187 25.59 8.79 5.74
C ARG A 187 25.27 9.08 7.19
N ARG A 188 26.08 8.56 8.12
CA ARG A 188 26.02 8.91 9.54
C ARG A 188 27.43 8.90 10.11
N ASN A 189 27.75 9.86 10.97
CA ASN A 189 29.09 10.05 11.54
C ASN A 189 30.21 10.07 10.47
N GLY A 190 29.94 10.64 9.29
CA GLY A 190 30.90 10.70 8.19
C GLY A 190 31.14 9.38 7.45
N THR A 191 30.34 8.34 7.70
CA THR A 191 30.45 7.03 7.03
C THR A 191 29.22 6.75 6.17
N VAL A 192 29.43 6.23 4.96
CA VAL A 192 28.38 6.03 3.94
C VAL A 192 27.92 4.58 3.91
N PHE A 193 26.62 4.37 3.71
CA PHE A 193 25.98 3.05 3.65
C PHE A 193 24.69 3.05 2.81
N ILE A 194 24.16 1.85 2.53
CA ILE A 194 22.97 1.64 1.69
C ILE A 194 21.94 0.77 2.45
N THR A 195 20.65 1.14 2.46
CA THR A 195 19.59 0.47 3.26
C THR A 195 18.17 0.56 2.64
N GLY A 196 17.09 -0.01 3.22
CA GLY A 196 15.73 -0.06 2.58
C GLY A 196 14.42 0.17 3.40
N ASN A 197 13.24 0.06 2.73
CA ASN A 197 11.88 0.57 3.14
C ASN A 197 10.84 -0.49 3.66
N CYS A 198 9.54 -0.21 3.97
CA CYS A 198 8.49 -1.24 4.32
C CYS A 198 7.65 -1.76 3.14
N PRO A 199 7.20 -3.03 3.11
CA PRO A 199 6.21 -3.54 2.16
C PRO A 199 4.75 -3.23 2.55
N PHE A 200 3.88 -3.06 1.55
CA PHE A 200 2.42 -3.04 1.70
C PHE A 200 1.89 -4.49 1.74
N THR A 201 1.16 -4.88 2.79
CA THR A 201 0.68 -6.27 2.96
C THR A 201 -0.81 -6.35 3.32
N ASN A 202 -1.48 -7.37 2.80
CA ASN A 202 -2.88 -7.69 3.07
C ASN A 202 -2.99 -9.18 3.38
N ILE A 203 -3.92 -9.55 4.25
CA ILE A 203 -4.26 -10.94 4.56
C ILE A 203 -5.77 -11.12 4.40
N THR A 204 -6.19 -12.26 3.87
CA THR A 204 -7.59 -12.69 3.89
C THR A 204 -7.72 -13.79 4.93
N LEU A 205 -8.64 -13.63 5.87
CA LEU A 205 -8.84 -14.59 6.95
C LEU A 205 -10.09 -15.42 6.67
N ASP A 206 -9.90 -16.69 6.34
CA ASP A 206 -10.97 -17.67 6.38
C ASP A 206 -11.24 -18.01 7.86
N LEU A 207 -12.51 -17.96 8.28
CA LEU A 207 -12.90 -18.21 9.67
C LEU A 207 -13.19 -19.69 9.94
N THR A 208 -13.35 -20.46 8.87
CA THR A 208 -13.55 -21.91 8.86
C THR A 208 -12.65 -22.53 7.80
N PRO A 209 -12.28 -23.82 7.93
CA PRO A 209 -11.53 -24.51 6.90
C PRO A 209 -12.20 -24.38 5.53
N SER A 210 -11.46 -23.90 4.55
CA SER A 210 -12.02 -23.64 3.22
C SER A 210 -12.42 -24.96 2.53
N GLU A 211 -13.54 -24.96 1.81
CA GLU A 211 -14.02 -26.10 1.01
C GLU A 211 -12.96 -26.72 0.09
N ASN A 212 -12.08 -25.91 -0.51
CA ASN A 212 -11.03 -26.40 -1.42
C ASN A 212 -9.94 -27.23 -0.72
N PHE A 213 -9.78 -27.08 0.60
CA PHE A 213 -8.67 -27.63 1.37
C PHE A 213 -9.11 -28.53 2.50
N LYS A 214 -10.36 -28.43 2.97
CA LYS A 214 -10.82 -29.12 4.18
C LYS A 214 -10.54 -30.63 4.15
N ASP A 215 -10.73 -31.28 3.01
CA ASP A 215 -10.53 -32.72 2.85
C ASP A 215 -9.09 -33.10 2.44
N GLN A 216 -8.18 -32.12 2.33
CA GLN A 216 -6.78 -32.37 2.01
C GLN A 216 -5.98 -32.65 3.28
N PRO A 217 -4.98 -33.55 3.20
CA PRO A 217 -3.98 -33.72 4.25
C PRO A 217 -3.27 -32.40 4.58
N VAL A 218 -3.06 -32.15 5.87
CA VAL A 218 -2.20 -31.04 6.30
C VAL A 218 -0.76 -31.33 5.87
N ILE A 219 -0.04 -30.28 5.47
CA ILE A 219 1.37 -30.39 5.07
C ILE A 219 2.26 -29.84 6.19
N ILE A 220 3.08 -30.69 6.81
CA ILE A 220 4.06 -30.30 7.84
C ILE A 220 5.45 -30.67 7.34
N GLY A 221 6.36 -29.70 7.29
CA GLY A 221 7.72 -29.94 6.79
C GLY A 221 7.81 -30.34 5.31
N GLY A 222 6.73 -30.17 4.54
CA GLY A 222 6.63 -30.62 3.14
C GLY A 222 5.98 -32.00 2.97
N GLU A 223 5.66 -32.70 4.06
CA GLU A 223 5.07 -34.03 4.04
C GLU A 223 3.58 -33.98 4.40
N PRO A 224 2.71 -34.75 3.70
CA PRO A 224 1.31 -34.90 4.07
C PRO A 224 1.16 -35.69 5.38
N GLN A 225 0.24 -35.24 6.23
CA GLN A 225 -0.09 -35.91 7.50
C GLN A 225 -1.34 -36.78 7.37
N GLU A 226 -1.72 -37.50 8.43
CA GLU A 226 -2.98 -38.26 8.45
C GLU A 226 -4.18 -37.33 8.64
N GLU A 227 -4.02 -36.27 9.43
CA GLU A 227 -5.04 -35.28 9.70
C GLU A 227 -5.30 -34.37 8.50
N THR A 228 -6.56 -33.99 8.35
CA THR A 228 -7.03 -33.09 7.29
C THR A 228 -7.21 -31.66 7.77
N TYR A 229 -7.20 -30.66 6.88
CA TYR A 229 -7.41 -29.26 7.28
C TYR A 229 -8.77 -29.02 7.97
N ALA A 230 -9.78 -29.86 7.72
CA ALA A 230 -11.08 -29.78 8.38
C ALA A 230 -10.98 -29.87 9.92
N GLU A 231 -9.99 -30.60 10.42
CA GLU A 231 -9.82 -30.88 11.85
C GLU A 231 -9.23 -29.69 12.62
N PHE A 232 -8.63 -28.71 11.93
CA PHE A 232 -7.90 -27.59 12.54
C PHE A 232 -8.74 -26.31 12.72
N GLY A 233 -10.08 -26.45 12.73
CA GLY A 233 -10.97 -25.30 12.93
C GLY A 233 -10.74 -24.59 14.27
N SER A 234 -10.35 -25.32 15.32
CA SER A 234 -10.09 -24.75 16.65
C SER A 234 -8.83 -23.88 16.68
N GLU A 235 -7.78 -24.31 15.98
CA GLU A 235 -6.50 -23.64 15.82
C GLU A 235 -6.64 -22.37 14.97
N MET A 236 -7.49 -22.42 13.94
CA MET A 236 -7.84 -21.23 13.15
C MET A 236 -8.49 -20.15 14.04
N LYS A 237 -9.45 -20.53 14.89
CA LYS A 237 -10.08 -19.60 15.85
C LYS A 237 -9.07 -19.07 16.87
N MET A 238 -8.20 -19.94 17.40
CA MET A 238 -7.11 -19.53 18.29
C MET A 238 -6.21 -18.47 17.64
N PHE A 239 -5.83 -18.68 16.38
CA PHE A 239 -5.03 -17.73 15.61
C PHE A 239 -5.77 -16.40 15.42
N ILE A 240 -7.04 -16.42 15.01
CA ILE A 240 -7.86 -15.21 14.82
C ILE A 240 -7.93 -14.40 16.12
N LYS A 241 -8.21 -15.06 17.24
CA LYS A 241 -8.28 -14.43 18.56
C LYS A 241 -6.95 -13.81 18.97
N ALA A 242 -5.84 -14.52 18.78
CA ALA A 242 -4.50 -14.02 19.07
C ALA A 242 -4.13 -12.83 18.17
N PHE A 243 -4.41 -12.93 16.87
CA PHE A 243 -4.17 -11.89 15.88
C PHE A 243 -4.90 -10.60 16.25
N TYR A 244 -6.22 -10.66 16.49
CA TYR A 244 -7.00 -9.47 16.83
C TYR A 244 -6.67 -8.91 18.21
N THR A 245 -6.31 -9.75 19.18
CA THR A 245 -5.82 -9.29 20.49
C THR A 245 -4.59 -8.40 20.33
N VAL A 246 -3.64 -8.79 19.47
CA VAL A 246 -2.46 -7.98 19.15
C VAL A 246 -2.86 -6.72 18.38
N MET A 247 -3.72 -6.83 17.36
CA MET A 247 -4.17 -5.68 16.56
C MET A 247 -4.88 -4.61 17.40
N ILE A 248 -5.70 -5.01 18.38
CA ILE A 248 -6.40 -4.09 19.28
C ILE A 248 -5.45 -3.40 20.25
N LYS A 249 -4.51 -4.17 20.80
CA LYS A 249 -3.49 -3.66 21.72
C LYS A 249 -2.61 -2.61 21.05
N GLY A 250 -2.34 -2.79 19.76
CA GLY A 250 -1.47 -1.93 18.99
C GLY A 250 0.01 -2.10 19.33
N ASP A 251 0.83 -1.16 18.87
CA ASP A 251 2.25 -1.13 19.16
C ASP A 251 2.52 -0.82 20.65
N ARG A 252 3.80 -0.77 21.04
CA ARG A 252 4.21 -0.46 22.43
C ARG A 252 3.60 0.85 22.96
N SER A 253 3.29 1.79 22.08
CA SER A 253 2.71 3.09 22.41
C SER A 253 1.19 3.14 22.26
N GLY A 254 0.54 1.99 22.02
CA GLY A 254 -0.91 1.89 21.80
C GLY A 254 -1.38 2.39 20.44
N ARG A 255 -0.49 2.55 19.44
CA ARG A 255 -0.89 2.91 18.08
C ARG A 255 -1.39 1.70 17.31
N PRO A 256 -2.40 1.86 16.45
CA PRO A 256 -2.87 0.77 15.60
C PRO A 256 -1.81 0.38 14.57
N PHE A 257 -1.82 -0.88 14.16
CA PHE A 257 -1.04 -1.32 13.01
C PHE A 257 -1.74 -0.95 11.70
N SER A 258 -1.00 -0.34 10.77
CA SER A 258 -1.51 -0.06 9.42
C SER A 258 -1.58 -1.32 8.54
N PHE A 259 -0.73 -2.30 8.83
CA PHE A 259 -0.57 -3.54 8.05
C PHE A 259 -0.30 -4.76 8.97
N PRO A 260 -0.63 -5.98 8.54
CA PRO A 260 -1.40 -6.27 7.32
C PRO A 260 -2.85 -5.82 7.46
N ILE A 261 -3.49 -5.46 6.34
CA ILE A 261 -4.93 -5.18 6.31
C ILE A 261 -5.66 -6.53 6.29
N PRO A 262 -6.57 -6.83 7.23
CA PRO A 262 -7.37 -8.04 7.19
C PRO A 262 -8.62 -7.86 6.34
N THR A 263 -8.90 -8.84 5.48
CA THR A 263 -10.16 -8.98 4.75
C THR A 263 -10.97 -10.15 5.32
N ILE A 264 -12.23 -9.90 5.66
CA ILE A 264 -13.19 -10.87 6.19
C ILE A 264 -14.29 -11.14 5.16
N ASN A 265 -14.47 -12.40 4.80
CA ASN A 265 -15.52 -12.84 3.89
C ASN A 265 -16.82 -13.06 4.68
N ILE A 266 -17.88 -12.33 4.34
CA ILE A 266 -19.20 -12.48 4.96
C ILE A 266 -20.09 -13.31 4.03
N THR A 267 -20.37 -14.55 4.42
CA THR A 267 -21.21 -15.51 3.69
C THR A 267 -22.60 -15.63 4.31
N LYS A 268 -23.50 -16.39 3.65
CA LYS A 268 -24.85 -16.64 4.15
C LYS A 268 -24.86 -17.42 5.48
N ASP A 269 -23.87 -18.28 5.67
CA ASP A 269 -23.63 -19.13 6.83
C ASP A 269 -22.62 -18.52 7.81
N PHE A 270 -22.30 -17.22 7.69
CA PHE A 270 -21.33 -16.56 8.55
C PHE A 270 -21.70 -16.73 10.05
N PRO A 271 -20.75 -17.13 10.91
CA PRO A 271 -21.03 -17.43 12.32
C PRO A 271 -21.11 -16.14 13.17
N TRP A 272 -22.20 -15.39 13.02
CA TRP A 272 -22.39 -14.08 13.67
C TRP A 272 -22.28 -14.10 15.20
N ASP A 273 -22.73 -15.19 15.81
CA ASP A 273 -22.86 -15.35 17.26
C ASP A 273 -21.69 -16.16 17.88
N ASP A 274 -20.61 -16.41 17.12
CA ASP A 274 -19.43 -17.11 17.63
C ASP A 274 -18.58 -16.20 18.54
N PRO A 275 -18.44 -16.52 19.84
CA PRO A 275 -17.71 -15.67 20.79
C PRO A 275 -16.21 -15.59 20.49
N ASP A 276 -15.62 -16.53 19.77
CA ASP A 276 -14.21 -16.45 19.38
C ASP A 276 -13.94 -15.34 18.35
N LEU A 277 -15.00 -14.82 17.71
CA LEU A 277 -14.93 -13.70 16.77
C LEU A 277 -15.16 -12.33 17.42
N ASP A 278 -15.45 -12.25 18.72
CA ASP A 278 -15.74 -10.95 19.36
C ASP A 278 -14.58 -9.96 19.25
N LYS A 279 -13.34 -10.43 19.28
CA LYS A 279 -12.14 -9.60 19.08
C LYS A 279 -12.04 -9.03 17.66
N LEU A 280 -12.51 -9.76 16.64
CA LEU A 280 -12.59 -9.26 15.26
C LEU A 280 -13.56 -8.08 15.19
N TRP A 281 -14.72 -8.20 15.84
CA TRP A 281 -15.74 -7.15 15.87
C TRP A 281 -15.30 -5.95 16.68
N GLU A 282 -14.69 -6.16 17.86
CA GLU A 282 -14.11 -5.09 18.68
C GLU A 282 -13.08 -4.27 17.89
N ALA A 283 -12.17 -4.94 17.16
CA ALA A 283 -11.16 -4.25 16.38
C ALA A 283 -11.76 -3.46 15.21
N SER A 284 -12.81 -3.99 14.58
CA SER A 284 -13.57 -3.32 13.51
C SER A 284 -14.31 -2.09 14.04
N ALA A 285 -14.88 -2.18 15.24
CA ALA A 285 -15.61 -1.11 15.88
C ALA A 285 -14.69 0.03 16.34
N LYS A 286 -13.54 -0.32 16.94
CA LYS A 286 -12.58 0.60 17.55
C LYS A 286 -11.70 1.33 16.55
N TYR A 287 -11.13 0.58 15.60
CA TYR A 287 -10.14 1.08 14.66
C TYR A 287 -10.59 0.99 13.21
N GLY A 288 -11.65 0.22 12.94
CA GLY A 288 -12.07 -0.05 11.57
C GLY A 288 -10.99 -0.75 10.78
N ILE A 289 -10.27 -1.72 11.35
CA ILE A 289 -9.10 -2.37 10.70
C ILE A 289 -9.48 -3.34 9.58
N ASN A 290 -10.70 -3.85 9.57
CA ASN A 290 -11.12 -4.88 8.61
C ASN A 290 -11.75 -4.29 7.36
N ASN A 291 -11.46 -4.92 6.23
CA ASN A 291 -12.29 -4.86 5.03
C ASN A 291 -13.30 -6.02 5.11
N PHE A 292 -14.57 -5.76 4.78
CA PHE A 292 -15.60 -6.80 4.72
C PHE A 292 -15.98 -7.04 3.27
N ALA A 293 -15.95 -8.31 2.84
CA ALA A 293 -16.35 -8.72 1.51
C ALA A 293 -17.74 -9.37 1.55
N ASN A 294 -18.66 -8.91 0.68
CA ASN A 294 -20.04 -9.38 0.65
C ASN A 294 -20.22 -10.62 -0.24
N TYR A 295 -20.40 -11.79 0.35
CA TYR A 295 -20.76 -13.03 -0.36
C TYR A 295 -22.23 -13.45 -0.14
N ILE A 296 -23.01 -12.68 0.61
CA ILE A 296 -24.44 -12.98 0.86
C ILE A 296 -25.24 -12.81 -0.45
N ASN A 297 -25.09 -11.65 -1.09
CA ASN A 297 -25.82 -11.26 -2.29
C ASN A 297 -24.97 -11.38 -3.56
N SER A 298 -24.08 -12.39 -3.61
CA SER A 298 -23.17 -12.58 -4.73
C SER A 298 -23.32 -13.92 -5.41
N ASP A 299 -23.06 -13.91 -6.72
CA ASP A 299 -23.00 -15.11 -7.57
C ASP A 299 -21.67 -15.90 -7.45
N MET A 300 -20.74 -15.46 -6.57
CA MET A 300 -19.42 -16.07 -6.39
C MET A 300 -19.29 -16.61 -4.97
N SER A 301 -18.53 -17.69 -4.80
CA SER A 301 -18.15 -18.22 -3.49
C SER A 301 -16.80 -17.66 -3.02
N PRO A 302 -16.49 -17.65 -1.71
CA PRO A 302 -15.16 -17.26 -1.21
C PRO A 302 -14.02 -18.09 -1.81
N SER A 303 -14.28 -19.36 -2.12
CA SER A 303 -13.33 -20.25 -2.81
C SER A 303 -12.93 -19.77 -4.21
N ASP A 304 -13.75 -18.95 -4.85
CA ASP A 304 -13.54 -18.46 -6.23
C ASP A 304 -12.64 -17.21 -6.31
N SER A 305 -12.40 -16.51 -5.20
CA SER A 305 -11.58 -15.28 -5.19
C SER A 305 -10.74 -15.14 -3.92
N ARG A 306 -9.41 -15.28 -4.06
CA ARG A 306 -8.45 -15.17 -2.94
C ARG A 306 -7.38 -14.09 -3.11
N SER A 307 -7.39 -13.36 -4.22
CA SER A 307 -6.32 -12.46 -4.63
C SER A 307 -6.81 -11.06 -4.92
N MET A 308 -5.96 -10.11 -4.53
CA MET A 308 -6.11 -8.66 -4.60
C MET A 308 -7.00 -8.12 -3.48
N CYS A 309 -6.51 -7.09 -2.79
CA CYS A 309 -7.10 -6.46 -1.60
C CYS A 309 -8.55 -5.96 -1.78
N CYS A 310 -9.08 -6.04 -3.01
CA CYS A 310 -10.45 -5.83 -3.41
C CYS A 310 -10.83 -6.92 -4.44
N ARG A 311 -11.85 -7.74 -4.12
CA ARG A 311 -12.47 -8.82 -4.91
C ARG A 311 -12.56 -8.47 -6.38
N LEU A 312 -11.94 -9.33 -7.16
CA LEU A 312 -12.14 -9.42 -8.59
C LEU A 312 -13.46 -10.15 -8.87
N ARG A 313 -14.40 -9.47 -9.53
CA ARG A 313 -15.63 -10.09 -10.04
C ARG A 313 -15.28 -10.70 -11.40
N LEU A 314 -14.74 -11.91 -11.31
CA LEU A 314 -14.38 -12.72 -12.46
C LEU A 314 -15.61 -13.47 -12.96
N ASP A 315 -15.97 -13.26 -14.23
CA ASP A 315 -16.92 -14.15 -14.89
C ASP A 315 -16.24 -15.51 -15.11
N LEU A 316 -16.61 -16.47 -14.26
CA LEU A 316 -16.03 -17.82 -14.22
C LEU A 316 -16.26 -18.57 -15.54
N THR A 317 -17.26 -18.21 -16.36
CA THR A 317 -17.46 -18.83 -17.68
C THR A 317 -16.36 -18.46 -18.68
N GLN A 318 -15.72 -17.30 -18.52
CA GLN A 318 -14.56 -16.88 -19.33
C GLN A 318 -13.25 -17.51 -18.84
N LEU A 319 -13.16 -17.85 -17.55
CA LEU A 319 -12.01 -18.53 -16.94
C LEU A 319 -12.07 -20.06 -17.08
N SER A 320 -13.25 -20.67 -17.02
CA SER A 320 -13.41 -22.13 -17.13
C SER A 320 -12.98 -22.65 -18.50
N ASN A 321 -13.14 -21.84 -19.55
CA ASN A 321 -12.64 -22.13 -20.90
C ASN A 321 -11.12 -22.04 -21.04
N ARG A 322 -10.38 -21.67 -19.98
CA ARG A 322 -8.91 -21.58 -20.00
C ARG A 322 -8.33 -22.16 -18.71
N GLY A 323 -8.42 -23.49 -18.57
CA GLY A 323 -7.94 -24.31 -17.46
C GLY A 323 -6.58 -23.94 -16.86
N GLY A 324 -6.60 -23.31 -15.68
CA GLY A 324 -5.43 -22.90 -14.92
C GLY A 324 -5.52 -23.26 -13.43
N GLY A 325 -6.25 -24.34 -13.11
CA GLY A 325 -6.33 -24.89 -11.76
C GLY A 325 -4.97 -25.44 -11.34
N SER A 326 -4.17 -24.62 -10.67
CA SER A 326 -3.06 -25.11 -9.85
C SER A 326 -3.60 -25.57 -8.48
N LEU A 327 -2.80 -26.37 -7.77
CA LEU A 327 -3.05 -26.99 -6.45
C LEU A 327 -3.69 -26.06 -5.38
N PHE A 328 -3.65 -24.73 -5.57
CA PHE A 328 -4.13 -23.71 -4.63
C PHE A 328 -5.35 -22.89 -5.11
N GLY A 329 -6.06 -23.34 -6.15
CA GLY A 329 -7.17 -22.60 -6.76
C GLY A 329 -6.72 -21.44 -7.66
N SER A 330 -7.63 -20.92 -8.49
CA SER A 330 -7.39 -19.81 -9.43
C SER A 330 -6.96 -18.50 -8.75
N GLY A 331 -7.33 -18.32 -7.47
CA GLY A 331 -7.11 -17.09 -6.71
C GLY A 331 -5.73 -16.89 -6.08
N SER A 332 -4.74 -17.79 -6.25
CA SER A 332 -3.47 -17.69 -5.52
C SER A 332 -2.27 -17.24 -6.38
N LEU A 333 -2.43 -17.22 -7.71
CA LEU A 333 -1.36 -16.92 -8.69
C LEU A 333 -1.83 -15.92 -9.76
N THR A 334 -2.51 -14.86 -9.31
CA THR A 334 -3.04 -13.78 -10.15
C THR A 334 -2.74 -12.43 -9.51
N GLY A 335 -2.83 -11.37 -10.30
CA GLY A 335 -2.54 -10.00 -9.93
C GLY A 335 -2.87 -9.05 -11.08
N SER A 336 -2.31 -7.85 -11.07
CA SER A 336 -2.39 -6.93 -12.21
C SER A 336 -1.00 -6.66 -12.77
N ILE A 337 -0.87 -6.62 -14.10
CA ILE A 337 0.39 -6.21 -14.76
C ILE A 337 0.62 -4.70 -14.62
N GLY A 338 -0.43 -3.94 -14.34
CA GLY A 338 -0.40 -2.50 -14.18
C GLY A 338 -1.80 -1.90 -14.22
N VAL A 339 -1.91 -0.68 -13.70
CA VAL A 339 -3.14 0.12 -13.69
C VAL A 339 -2.93 1.39 -14.49
N VAL A 340 -3.84 1.68 -15.42
CA VAL A 340 -3.93 2.98 -16.10
C VAL A 340 -5.25 3.64 -15.71
N THR A 341 -5.18 4.81 -15.07
CA THR A 341 -6.36 5.54 -14.59
C THR A 341 -6.76 6.65 -15.56
N LEU A 342 -8.02 6.64 -16.00
CA LEU A 342 -8.58 7.66 -16.88
C LEU A 342 -9.05 8.89 -16.10
N ASN A 343 -8.71 10.08 -16.61
CA ASN A 343 -9.12 11.37 -16.06
C ASN A 343 -10.50 11.79 -16.61
N LEU A 344 -11.58 11.28 -16.00
CA LEU A 344 -12.95 11.58 -16.45
C LEU A 344 -13.32 13.07 -16.38
N PRO A 345 -12.91 13.86 -15.35
CA PRO A 345 -13.18 15.29 -15.30
C PRO A 345 -12.75 16.04 -16.56
N ARG A 346 -11.56 15.73 -17.09
CA ARG A 346 -11.06 16.32 -18.33
C ARG A 346 -11.90 15.94 -19.55
N ILE A 347 -12.37 14.70 -19.62
CA ILE A 347 -13.26 14.24 -20.70
C ILE A 347 -14.59 15.01 -20.60
N GLY A 348 -15.20 15.04 -19.41
CA GLY A 348 -16.45 15.76 -19.19
C GLY A 348 -16.38 17.25 -19.53
N TYR A 349 -15.25 17.89 -19.22
CA TYR A 349 -15.03 19.31 -19.54
C TYR A 349 -14.81 19.58 -21.03
N THR A 350 -14.12 18.69 -21.74
CA THR A 350 -13.77 18.88 -23.16
C THR A 350 -14.82 18.35 -24.15
N SER A 351 -15.91 17.77 -23.66
CA SER A 351 -17.02 17.27 -24.48
C SER A 351 -18.23 18.21 -24.42
N LYS A 352 -18.84 18.46 -25.58
CA LYS A 352 -20.08 19.25 -25.70
C LYS A 352 -21.31 18.39 -25.96
N THR A 353 -21.11 17.21 -26.53
CA THR A 353 -22.17 16.25 -26.79
C THR A 353 -21.86 14.90 -26.15
N LYS A 354 -22.91 14.10 -25.93
CA LYS A 354 -22.76 12.74 -25.39
C LYS A 354 -21.94 11.86 -26.33
N LYS A 355 -22.07 12.06 -27.64
CA LYS A 355 -21.27 11.38 -28.67
C LYS A 355 -19.78 11.69 -28.49
N GLU A 356 -19.41 12.96 -28.40
CA GLU A 356 -18.02 13.38 -28.16
C GLU A 356 -17.47 12.84 -26.84
N PHE A 357 -18.29 12.76 -25.79
CA PHE A 357 -17.88 12.18 -24.51
C PHE A 357 -17.42 10.73 -24.67
N PHE A 358 -18.25 9.89 -25.31
CA PHE A 358 -17.93 8.48 -25.49
C PHE A 358 -16.81 8.24 -26.51
N GLU A 359 -16.69 9.08 -27.54
CA GLU A 359 -15.56 9.03 -28.47
C GLU A 359 -14.24 9.28 -27.73
N ARG A 360 -14.17 10.35 -26.93
CA ARG A 360 -12.97 10.66 -26.11
C ARG A 360 -12.66 9.62 -25.06
N LEU A 361 -13.69 9.08 -24.41
CA LEU A 361 -13.52 7.99 -23.46
C LEU A 361 -12.97 6.74 -24.15
N GLY A 362 -13.49 6.39 -25.32
CA GLY A 362 -13.01 5.29 -26.14
C GLY A 362 -11.54 5.46 -26.54
N GLU A 363 -11.17 6.63 -27.07
CA GLU A 363 -9.79 6.98 -27.41
C GLU A 363 -8.84 6.82 -26.21
N ALA A 364 -9.23 7.34 -25.05
CA ALA A 364 -8.44 7.23 -23.84
C ALA A 364 -8.29 5.77 -23.36
N MET A 365 -9.32 4.96 -23.51
CA MET A 365 -9.28 3.52 -23.20
C MET A 365 -8.39 2.75 -24.18
N ASP A 366 -8.39 3.12 -25.46
CA ASP A 366 -7.54 2.47 -26.48
C ASP A 366 -6.06 2.72 -26.18
N ILE A 367 -5.70 3.95 -25.79
CA ILE A 367 -4.35 4.30 -25.33
C ILE A 367 -3.98 3.51 -24.06
N ALA A 368 -4.91 3.37 -23.12
CA ALA A 368 -4.68 2.59 -21.89
C ALA A 368 -4.43 1.11 -22.20
N LYS A 369 -5.19 0.52 -23.13
CA LYS A 369 -4.98 -0.84 -23.63
C LYS A 369 -3.58 -1.00 -24.20
N GLU A 370 -3.17 -0.13 -25.12
CA GLU A 370 -1.85 -0.19 -25.75
C GLU A 370 -0.72 -0.12 -24.72
N SER A 371 -0.81 0.82 -23.76
CA SER A 371 0.16 0.94 -22.67
C SER A 371 0.29 -0.35 -21.84
N LEU A 372 -0.85 -0.95 -21.48
CA LEU A 372 -0.90 -2.18 -20.69
C LEU A 372 -0.36 -3.39 -21.47
N GLU A 373 -0.67 -3.51 -22.76
CA GLU A 373 -0.15 -4.58 -23.61
C GLU A 373 1.37 -4.47 -23.84
N ILE A 374 1.88 -3.25 -24.05
CA ILE A 374 3.34 -3.01 -24.13
C ILE A 374 4.01 -3.44 -22.82
N LYS A 375 3.43 -3.07 -21.67
CA LYS A 375 3.95 -3.45 -20.35
C LYS A 375 3.95 -4.97 -20.18
N ARG A 376 2.85 -5.66 -20.51
CA ARG A 376 2.72 -7.12 -20.45
C ARG A 376 3.80 -7.82 -21.28
N LYS A 377 3.99 -7.39 -22.53
CA LYS A 377 5.03 -7.93 -23.42
C LYS A 377 6.42 -7.77 -22.80
N THR A 378 6.67 -6.61 -22.20
CA THR A 378 7.95 -6.27 -21.56
C THR A 378 8.24 -7.15 -20.35
N ILE A 379 7.30 -7.26 -19.40
CA ILE A 379 7.50 -8.06 -18.19
C ILE A 379 7.59 -9.57 -18.49
N GLU A 380 6.85 -10.07 -19.48
CA GLU A 380 6.94 -11.46 -19.92
C GLU A 380 8.33 -11.76 -20.52
N ASN A 381 8.87 -10.85 -21.33
CA ASN A 381 10.22 -10.96 -21.91
C ASN A 381 11.30 -10.96 -20.82
N TYR A 382 11.25 -10.02 -19.89
CA TYR A 382 12.20 -9.93 -18.78
C TYR A 382 12.13 -11.16 -17.85
N THR A 383 10.94 -11.69 -17.61
CA THR A 383 10.77 -12.91 -16.81
C THR A 383 11.36 -14.13 -17.52
N LYS A 384 11.19 -14.25 -18.85
CA LYS A 384 11.84 -15.30 -19.66
C LYS A 384 13.37 -15.21 -19.60
N LYS A 385 13.92 -14.00 -19.60
CA LYS A 385 15.36 -13.73 -19.48
C LYS A 385 15.92 -13.91 -18.06
N GLY A 386 15.07 -14.22 -17.08
CA GLY A 386 15.49 -14.48 -15.71
C GLY A 386 15.59 -13.23 -14.81
N LEU A 387 15.16 -12.06 -15.26
CA LEU A 387 15.21 -10.82 -14.46
C LEU A 387 14.16 -10.77 -13.33
N TYR A 388 13.17 -11.66 -13.35
CA TYR A 388 12.17 -11.83 -12.29
C TYR A 388 12.16 -13.27 -11.77
N PRO A 389 13.22 -13.72 -11.05
CA PRO A 389 13.40 -15.12 -10.67
C PRO A 389 12.28 -15.63 -9.75
N TYR A 390 11.82 -14.81 -8.80
CA TYR A 390 10.69 -15.14 -7.92
C TYR A 390 9.39 -15.36 -8.70
N SER A 391 8.98 -14.38 -9.51
CA SER A 391 7.78 -14.51 -10.35
C SER A 391 7.90 -15.68 -11.32
N ARG A 392 9.08 -15.89 -11.91
CA ARG A 392 9.36 -17.04 -12.78
C ARG A 392 9.16 -18.37 -12.04
N HIS A 393 9.63 -18.48 -10.80
CA HIS A 393 9.49 -19.67 -9.98
C HIS A 393 8.02 -19.94 -9.62
N TYR A 394 7.33 -18.97 -9.03
CA TYR A 394 5.95 -19.16 -8.56
C TYR A 394 4.94 -19.26 -9.71
N LEU A 395 5.18 -18.59 -10.84
CA LEU A 395 4.31 -18.63 -12.02
C LEU A 395 4.70 -19.72 -13.03
N LYS A 396 5.67 -20.60 -12.72
CA LYS A 396 6.08 -21.71 -13.62
C LYS A 396 4.91 -22.64 -13.97
N GLY A 397 3.98 -22.84 -13.02
CA GLY A 397 2.76 -23.61 -13.25
C GLY A 397 1.85 -22.97 -14.28
N VAL A 398 1.58 -21.66 -14.13
CA VAL A 398 0.79 -20.86 -15.07
C VAL A 398 1.44 -20.87 -16.46
N LYS A 399 2.77 -20.67 -16.53
CA LYS A 399 3.53 -20.72 -17.78
C LYS A 399 3.36 -22.04 -18.52
N ARG A 400 3.45 -23.17 -17.81
CA ARG A 400 3.27 -24.50 -18.40
C ARG A 400 1.84 -24.73 -18.89
N ALA A 401 0.84 -24.23 -18.16
CA ALA A 401 -0.57 -24.41 -18.52
C ALA A 401 -1.08 -23.43 -19.60
N LYS A 402 -0.48 -22.24 -19.72
CA LYS A 402 -1.00 -21.13 -20.54
C LYS A 402 -0.02 -20.56 -21.56
N GLY A 403 1.22 -21.03 -21.56
CA GLY A 403 2.26 -20.51 -22.44
C GLY A 403 2.77 -19.12 -22.07
N GLN A 404 2.28 -18.47 -21.01
CA GLN A 404 2.74 -17.17 -20.50
C GLN A 404 2.77 -17.15 -18.97
N TYR A 405 3.73 -16.42 -18.35
CA TYR A 405 3.84 -16.34 -16.89
C TYR A 405 2.69 -15.53 -16.31
N PHE A 406 2.36 -14.40 -16.93
CA PHE A 406 1.34 -13.47 -16.45
C PHE A 406 -0.04 -13.69 -17.08
N ALA A 407 -0.33 -14.88 -17.62
CA ALA A 407 -1.61 -15.19 -18.28
C ALA A 407 -2.82 -14.94 -17.37
N ASN A 408 -2.66 -15.21 -16.08
CA ASN A 408 -3.71 -15.01 -15.08
C ASN A 408 -3.74 -13.58 -14.52
N HIS A 409 -2.88 -12.65 -14.95
CA HIS A 409 -2.86 -11.28 -14.42
C HIS A 409 -3.67 -10.31 -15.29
N PHE A 410 -4.39 -9.40 -14.67
CA PHE A 410 -5.23 -8.39 -15.33
C PHE A 410 -4.42 -7.26 -15.95
N ALA A 411 -4.93 -6.75 -17.07
CA ALA A 411 -4.69 -5.39 -17.51
C ALA A 411 -5.77 -4.49 -16.91
N THR A 412 -5.40 -3.61 -15.98
CA THR A 412 -6.39 -2.86 -15.19
C THR A 412 -6.56 -1.46 -15.74
N ILE A 413 -7.79 -1.14 -16.12
CA ILE A 413 -8.19 0.22 -16.49
C ILE A 413 -9.02 0.77 -15.33
N GLY A 414 -8.55 1.85 -14.73
CA GLY A 414 -9.22 2.53 -13.63
C GLY A 414 -9.81 3.87 -14.06
N LEU A 415 -10.61 4.46 -13.18
CA LEU A 415 -11.16 5.80 -13.39
C LEU A 415 -11.17 6.63 -12.11
N ILE A 416 -11.19 7.94 -12.30
CA ILE A 416 -11.28 8.92 -11.21
C ILE A 416 -12.18 10.09 -11.59
N GLY A 417 -12.84 10.69 -10.60
CA GLY A 417 -13.52 11.98 -10.73
C GLY A 417 -14.84 11.89 -11.49
N MET A 418 -15.61 10.80 -11.37
CA MET A 418 -16.92 10.71 -12.02
C MET A 418 -17.82 11.87 -11.61
N HIS A 419 -17.86 12.22 -10.31
CA HIS A 419 -18.66 13.34 -9.82
C HIS A 419 -18.32 14.64 -10.56
N GLU A 420 -17.03 14.99 -10.64
CA GLU A 420 -16.61 16.21 -11.33
C GLU A 420 -16.75 16.12 -12.85
N ALA A 421 -16.61 14.95 -13.46
CA ALA A 421 -16.90 14.75 -14.88
C ALA A 421 -18.35 15.11 -15.22
N LEU A 422 -19.28 14.66 -14.39
CA LEU A 422 -20.71 14.95 -14.55
C LEU A 422 -21.01 16.43 -14.28
N LEU A 423 -20.38 17.05 -13.28
CA LEU A 423 -20.54 18.49 -13.07
C LEU A 423 -20.07 19.31 -14.28
N ASN A 424 -18.93 18.95 -14.86
CA ASN A 424 -18.38 19.66 -16.03
C ASN A 424 -19.21 19.43 -17.31
N PHE A 425 -19.83 18.26 -17.46
CA PHE A 425 -20.56 17.89 -18.68
C PHE A 425 -22.07 18.16 -18.61
N LEU A 426 -22.72 17.77 -17.51
CA LEU A 426 -24.17 17.87 -17.31
C LEU A 426 -24.60 19.05 -16.43
N GLY A 427 -23.67 19.63 -15.66
CA GLY A 427 -24.00 20.58 -14.59
C GLY A 427 -24.58 19.93 -13.32
N GLU A 428 -24.66 18.60 -13.26
CA GLU A 428 -25.24 17.83 -12.16
C GLU A 428 -24.29 16.72 -11.71
N GLY A 429 -24.20 16.46 -10.40
CA GLY A 429 -23.29 15.47 -9.83
C GLY A 429 -23.84 14.04 -9.85
N VAL A 430 -22.95 13.07 -9.54
CA VAL A 430 -23.29 11.63 -9.47
C VAL A 430 -24.42 11.30 -8.48
N ASN A 431 -24.62 12.15 -7.48
CA ASN A 431 -25.67 12.05 -6.46
C ASN A 431 -27.09 12.36 -6.97
N THR A 432 -27.24 12.86 -8.20
CA THR A 432 -28.55 13.13 -8.82
C THR A 432 -29.04 11.91 -9.60
N LYS A 433 -30.36 11.77 -9.79
CA LYS A 433 -30.91 10.66 -10.61
C LYS A 433 -30.33 10.65 -12.03
N LYS A 434 -30.20 11.82 -12.65
CA LYS A 434 -29.66 12.00 -14.00
C LYS A 434 -28.15 11.73 -14.04
N GLY A 435 -27.40 12.23 -13.05
CA GLY A 435 -25.97 11.97 -12.92
C GLY A 435 -25.65 10.50 -12.67
N LYS A 436 -26.35 9.83 -11.74
CA LYS A 436 -26.21 8.38 -11.50
C LYS A 436 -26.50 7.58 -12.76
N LYS A 437 -27.59 7.89 -13.48
CA LYS A 437 -27.93 7.23 -14.75
C LYS A 437 -26.80 7.38 -15.77
N PHE A 438 -26.26 8.59 -15.95
CA PHE A 438 -25.18 8.79 -16.91
C PHE A 438 -23.86 8.14 -16.47
N ALA A 439 -23.55 8.11 -15.16
CA ALA A 439 -22.41 7.35 -14.63
C ALA A 439 -22.52 5.85 -14.93
N LEU A 440 -23.71 5.26 -14.79
CA LEU A 440 -23.95 3.86 -15.14
C LEU A 440 -23.73 3.61 -16.64
N GLU A 441 -24.23 4.50 -17.50
CA GLU A 441 -23.99 4.43 -18.96
C GLU A 441 -22.49 4.51 -19.29
N ILE A 442 -21.73 5.34 -18.58
CA ILE A 442 -20.27 5.43 -18.72
C ILE A 442 -19.60 4.12 -18.31
N LEU A 443 -19.96 3.56 -17.16
CA LEU A 443 -19.38 2.31 -16.68
C LEU A 443 -19.71 1.13 -17.60
N ASP A 444 -20.94 1.07 -18.12
CA ASP A 444 -21.35 0.02 -19.06
C ASP A 444 -20.58 0.12 -20.39
N PHE A 445 -20.42 1.33 -20.94
CA PHE A 445 -19.56 1.54 -22.11
C PHE A 445 -18.13 1.07 -21.87
N MET A 446 -17.55 1.41 -20.71
CA MET A 446 -16.19 0.96 -20.36
C MET A 446 -16.14 -0.56 -20.30
N ARG A 447 -17.09 -1.22 -19.64
CA ARG A 447 -17.13 -2.69 -19.54
C ARG A 447 -17.25 -3.36 -20.91
N GLU A 448 -18.13 -2.87 -21.79
CA GLU A 448 -18.26 -3.37 -23.17
C GLU A 448 -16.94 -3.25 -23.94
N ARG A 449 -16.21 -2.14 -23.74
CA ARG A 449 -14.90 -1.93 -24.36
C ARG A 449 -13.84 -2.90 -23.82
N LEU A 450 -13.83 -3.15 -22.50
CA LEU A 450 -12.94 -4.16 -21.90
C LEU A 450 -13.19 -5.55 -22.49
N VAL A 451 -14.45 -5.96 -22.66
CA VAL A 451 -14.78 -7.25 -23.30
C VAL A 451 -14.21 -7.34 -24.72
N LYS A 452 -14.31 -6.26 -25.51
CA LYS A 452 -13.70 -6.20 -26.84
C LYS A 452 -12.18 -6.37 -26.77
N TYR A 453 -11.52 -5.68 -25.85
CA TYR A 453 -10.06 -5.83 -25.67
C TYR A 453 -9.65 -7.24 -25.27
N GLN A 454 -10.45 -7.92 -24.43
CA GLN A 454 -10.17 -9.31 -24.07
C GLN A 454 -10.25 -10.24 -25.28
N THR A 455 -11.25 -10.04 -26.14
CA THR A 455 -11.40 -10.81 -27.39
C THR A 455 -10.27 -10.51 -28.38
N GLU A 456 -9.89 -9.25 -28.53
CA GLU A 456 -8.82 -8.81 -29.45
C GLU A 456 -7.44 -9.31 -29.03
N THR A 457 -7.10 -9.17 -27.75
CA THR A 457 -5.74 -9.42 -27.24
C THR A 457 -5.55 -10.83 -26.70
N GLY A 458 -6.65 -11.51 -26.34
CA GLY A 458 -6.63 -12.76 -25.60
C GLY A 458 -6.23 -12.62 -24.13
N ASN A 459 -5.98 -11.40 -23.61
CA ASN A 459 -5.65 -11.15 -22.21
C ASN A 459 -6.89 -10.76 -21.40
N ILE A 460 -6.84 -10.92 -20.09
CA ILE A 460 -7.92 -10.53 -19.19
C ILE A 460 -7.80 -9.07 -18.74
N TYR A 461 -8.94 -8.37 -18.67
CA TYR A 461 -9.04 -6.97 -18.32
C TYR A 461 -10.03 -6.78 -17.18
N ASN A 462 -9.81 -5.77 -16.34
CA ASN A 462 -10.76 -5.41 -15.30
C ASN A 462 -10.91 -3.89 -15.15
N LEU A 463 -12.08 -3.49 -14.65
CA LEU A 463 -12.42 -2.11 -14.33
C LEU A 463 -12.23 -1.87 -12.85
N GLU A 464 -11.39 -0.91 -12.47
CA GLU A 464 -11.05 -0.63 -11.07
C GLU A 464 -11.49 0.76 -10.60
N ALA A 465 -12.02 0.83 -9.39
CA ALA A 465 -12.20 2.06 -8.65
C ALA A 465 -10.84 2.48 -8.05
N THR A 466 -10.05 3.24 -8.83
CA THR A 466 -8.71 3.68 -8.44
C THR A 466 -8.71 4.38 -7.06
N PRO A 467 -7.95 3.89 -6.06
CA PRO A 467 -7.84 4.53 -4.74
C PRO A 467 -7.29 5.96 -4.78
N ALA A 468 -6.42 6.24 -5.76
CA ALA A 468 -6.03 7.58 -6.18
C ALA A 468 -5.50 8.53 -5.09
N GLU A 469 -4.75 8.02 -4.11
CA GLU A 469 -4.20 8.83 -3.01
C GLU A 469 -3.50 10.11 -3.49
N SER A 470 -2.54 9.96 -4.41
CA SER A 470 -1.81 11.07 -5.04
C SER A 470 -2.42 11.51 -6.38
N THR A 471 -2.97 10.56 -7.14
CA THR A 471 -3.52 10.82 -8.48
C THR A 471 -4.68 11.81 -8.46
N ALA A 472 -5.55 11.75 -7.44
CA ALA A 472 -6.67 12.70 -7.26
C ALA A 472 -6.21 14.15 -7.25
N TYR A 473 -5.16 14.44 -6.48
CA TYR A 473 -4.60 15.78 -6.38
C TYR A 473 -3.84 16.17 -7.65
N ARG A 474 -2.99 15.27 -8.13
CA ARG A 474 -2.09 15.52 -9.26
C ARG A 474 -2.86 15.89 -10.53
N LEU A 475 -3.92 15.14 -10.84
CA LEU A 475 -4.75 15.40 -12.02
C LEU A 475 -5.54 16.70 -11.87
N ALA A 476 -6.19 16.92 -10.72
CA ALA A 476 -6.95 18.15 -10.47
C ALA A 476 -6.08 19.41 -10.56
N ARG A 477 -4.84 19.39 -10.05
CA ARG A 477 -3.90 20.51 -10.19
C ARG A 477 -3.51 20.77 -11.64
N LYS A 478 -3.18 19.71 -12.39
CA LYS A 478 -2.80 19.83 -13.81
C LYS A 478 -3.96 20.38 -14.64
N ASP A 479 -5.18 19.93 -14.35
CA ASP A 479 -6.40 20.43 -14.98
C ASP A 479 -6.67 21.89 -14.63
N LYS A 480 -6.66 22.27 -13.35
CA LYS A 480 -6.85 23.67 -12.93
C LYS A 480 -5.81 24.63 -13.53
N LYS A 481 -4.61 24.13 -13.83
CA LYS A 481 -3.57 24.91 -14.53
C LYS A 481 -3.89 25.07 -16.03
N ALA A 482 -4.38 24.02 -16.68
CA ALA A 482 -4.69 24.04 -18.11
C ALA A 482 -6.04 24.69 -18.44
N PHE A 483 -7.04 24.52 -17.57
CA PHE A 483 -8.41 24.97 -17.73
C PHE A 483 -8.84 25.67 -16.44
N LYS A 484 -8.94 27.00 -16.45
CA LYS A 484 -9.14 27.77 -15.20
C LYS A 484 -10.51 27.55 -14.56
N ASP A 485 -11.51 27.28 -15.39
CA ASP A 485 -12.94 27.14 -15.07
C ASP A 485 -13.40 25.68 -14.93
N ILE A 486 -12.54 24.69 -15.22
CA ILE A 486 -12.88 23.28 -14.97
C ILE A 486 -13.27 23.07 -13.51
N ILE A 487 -14.38 22.39 -13.27
CA ILE A 487 -14.89 22.11 -11.94
C ILE A 487 -14.08 20.98 -11.31
N ALA A 488 -13.64 21.20 -10.07
CA ALA A 488 -12.98 20.20 -9.24
C ALA A 488 -13.48 20.35 -7.80
N SER A 489 -13.47 19.26 -7.03
CA SER A 489 -13.71 19.30 -5.59
C SER A 489 -12.56 19.99 -4.84
N GLY A 490 -12.74 20.21 -3.54
CA GLY A 490 -11.74 20.88 -2.70
C GLY A 490 -11.85 22.41 -2.73
N THR A 491 -10.72 23.11 -2.68
CA THR A 491 -10.65 24.57 -2.76
C THR A 491 -9.91 24.98 -4.03
N ARG A 492 -9.94 26.28 -4.38
CA ARG A 492 -9.15 26.79 -5.51
C ARG A 492 -7.65 26.53 -5.35
N LYS A 493 -7.14 26.57 -4.11
CA LYS A 493 -5.71 26.33 -3.80
C LYS A 493 -5.39 24.83 -3.73
N ILE A 494 -6.29 24.04 -3.16
CA ILE A 494 -6.10 22.60 -2.95
C ILE A 494 -7.28 21.87 -3.63
N PRO A 495 -7.27 21.77 -4.98
CA PRO A 495 -8.30 21.05 -5.71
C PRO A 495 -8.04 19.54 -5.63
N TYR A 496 -9.09 18.73 -5.70
CA TYR A 496 -8.96 17.28 -5.85
C TYR A 496 -10.14 16.72 -6.64
N TYR A 497 -9.99 15.51 -7.17
CA TYR A 497 -11.09 14.75 -7.74
C TYR A 497 -11.59 13.69 -6.79
N THR A 498 -12.90 13.50 -6.78
CA THR A 498 -13.54 12.46 -5.98
C THR A 498 -13.11 11.09 -6.48
N ASN A 499 -12.84 10.16 -5.57
CA ASN A 499 -12.35 8.82 -5.92
C ASN A 499 -13.38 8.11 -6.81
N SER A 500 -12.97 7.71 -8.02
CA SER A 500 -13.79 6.88 -8.92
C SER A 500 -15.25 7.37 -9.09
N THR A 501 -16.25 6.56 -8.71
CA THR A 501 -17.69 6.89 -8.73
C THR A 501 -18.27 7.25 -7.37
N GLN A 502 -17.41 7.40 -6.36
CA GLN A 502 -17.81 7.69 -5.00
C GLN A 502 -18.63 8.99 -4.91
N LEU A 503 -19.48 9.08 -3.90
CA LEU A 503 -20.12 10.34 -3.58
C LEU A 503 -19.07 11.34 -3.07
N PRO A 504 -19.30 12.66 -3.25
CA PRO A 504 -18.52 13.66 -2.53
C PRO A 504 -18.60 13.38 -1.03
N VAL A 505 -17.46 13.37 -0.34
CA VAL A 505 -17.37 13.03 1.09
C VAL A 505 -18.23 13.89 2.02
N ASN A 506 -18.76 15.02 1.54
CA ASN A 506 -19.61 15.94 2.27
C ASN A 506 -21.10 15.85 1.89
N TYR A 507 -21.50 14.86 1.09
CA TYR A 507 -22.85 14.73 0.56
C TYR A 507 -23.86 14.39 1.66
N THR A 508 -23.81 13.18 2.22
CA THR A 508 -24.77 12.68 3.21
C THR A 508 -24.08 12.21 4.49
N ASP A 509 -24.84 12.13 5.58
CA ASP A 509 -24.51 11.46 6.84
C ASP A 509 -25.51 10.32 7.16
N ASP A 510 -26.25 9.84 6.14
CA ASP A 510 -27.08 8.64 6.18
C ASP A 510 -26.43 7.49 5.37
N ILE A 511 -26.10 6.41 6.06
CA ILE A 511 -25.48 5.22 5.48
C ILE A 511 -26.37 4.62 4.39
N PHE A 512 -27.68 4.53 4.62
CA PHE A 512 -28.58 3.87 3.68
C PHE A 512 -28.84 4.72 2.44
N GLU A 513 -28.84 6.05 2.57
CA GLU A 513 -28.87 6.95 1.40
C GLU A 513 -27.60 6.79 0.56
N GLU A 514 -26.42 6.74 1.19
CA GLU A 514 -25.15 6.49 0.50
C GLU A 514 -25.18 5.15 -0.24
N MET A 515 -25.55 4.07 0.45
CA MET A 515 -25.63 2.73 -0.15
C MET A 515 -26.67 2.67 -1.28
N ASP A 516 -27.87 3.27 -1.14
CA ASP A 516 -28.89 3.29 -2.19
C ASP A 516 -28.37 3.99 -3.48
N LEU A 517 -27.51 5.00 -3.33
CA LEU A 517 -26.88 5.69 -4.45
C LEU A 517 -25.69 4.91 -5.04
N GLN A 518 -24.89 4.26 -4.20
CA GLN A 518 -23.62 3.62 -4.58
C GLN A 518 -23.75 2.16 -5.02
N ASP A 519 -24.71 1.38 -4.49
CA ASP A 519 -24.78 -0.08 -4.69
C ASP A 519 -24.60 -0.51 -6.15
N GLU A 520 -25.46 0.03 -7.03
CA GLU A 520 -25.45 -0.29 -8.46
C GLU A 520 -24.14 0.15 -9.15
N LEU A 521 -23.59 1.31 -8.79
CA LEU A 521 -22.33 1.82 -9.36
C LEU A 521 -21.17 0.92 -8.95
N GLN A 522 -21.09 0.55 -7.66
CA GLN A 522 -20.02 -0.29 -7.14
C GLN A 522 -20.07 -1.70 -7.74
N CYS A 523 -21.25 -2.23 -8.02
CA CYS A 523 -21.42 -3.53 -8.68
C CYS A 523 -20.97 -3.56 -10.16
N LYS A 524 -20.75 -2.41 -10.81
CA LYS A 524 -20.21 -2.36 -12.19
C LYS A 524 -18.71 -2.60 -12.25
N TYR A 525 -17.97 -2.40 -11.16
CA TYR A 525 -16.54 -2.69 -11.13
C TYR A 525 -16.31 -4.20 -11.16
N THR A 526 -15.43 -4.63 -12.06
CA THR A 526 -15.00 -6.04 -12.17
C THR A 526 -13.65 -6.28 -11.52
N GLY A 527 -12.90 -5.21 -11.23
CA GLY A 527 -11.69 -5.19 -10.43
C GLY A 527 -11.95 -4.64 -9.03
N GLY A 528 -10.95 -3.98 -8.46
CA GLY A 528 -11.04 -3.52 -7.09
C GLY A 528 -12.05 -2.38 -6.90
N THR A 529 -12.95 -2.56 -5.93
CA THR A 529 -13.75 -1.47 -5.37
C THR A 529 -13.96 -1.64 -3.86
N ILE A 530 -14.15 -0.52 -3.16
CA ILE A 530 -14.42 -0.47 -1.73
C ILE A 530 -15.27 0.75 -1.39
N GLU A 531 -16.33 0.52 -0.61
CA GLU A 531 -17.17 1.59 -0.07
C GLU A 531 -16.75 1.91 1.36
N HIS A 532 -16.59 3.20 1.68
CA HIS A 532 -16.08 3.63 2.97
C HIS A 532 -17.20 4.22 3.84
N ILE A 533 -17.62 3.48 4.86
CA ILE A 533 -18.57 3.99 5.85
C ILE A 533 -17.79 4.83 6.88
N PHE A 534 -17.74 6.14 6.67
CA PHE A 534 -17.02 7.09 7.54
C PHE A 534 -17.74 7.32 8.87
N LEU A 535 -17.26 6.71 9.94
CA LEU A 535 -17.80 6.86 11.30
C LEU A 535 -17.08 8.02 12.02
N GLY A 536 -17.83 8.77 12.82
CA GLY A 536 -17.26 9.91 13.56
C GLY A 536 -16.33 9.49 14.69
N GLU A 537 -16.60 8.34 15.27
CA GLU A 537 -15.91 7.77 16.42
C GLU A 537 -16.12 6.25 16.45
N GLU A 538 -15.57 5.56 17.46
CA GLU A 538 -15.75 4.11 17.58
C GLU A 538 -17.21 3.72 17.82
N ILE A 539 -17.56 2.49 17.43
CA ILE A 539 -18.82 1.87 17.84
C ILE A 539 -18.57 1.21 19.20
N SER A 540 -19.26 1.66 20.25
CA SER A 540 -19.02 1.16 21.62
C SER A 540 -19.50 -0.29 21.86
N ASP A 541 -20.31 -0.84 20.96
CA ASP A 541 -20.95 -2.13 21.08
C ASP A 541 -20.71 -3.00 19.83
N ILE A 542 -20.17 -4.21 20.05
CA ILE A 542 -19.89 -5.15 18.97
C ILE A 542 -21.18 -5.64 18.31
N GLU A 543 -22.30 -5.73 19.04
CA GLU A 543 -23.57 -6.18 18.49
C GLU A 543 -24.14 -5.18 17.48
N THR A 544 -23.97 -3.89 17.75
CA THR A 544 -24.29 -2.81 16.81
C THR A 544 -23.42 -2.90 15.55
N THR A 545 -22.13 -3.22 15.70
CA THR A 545 -21.19 -3.41 14.57
C THR A 545 -21.62 -4.60 13.70
N LYS A 546 -21.89 -5.76 14.32
CA LYS A 546 -22.41 -6.97 13.65
C LYS A 546 -23.69 -6.66 12.88
N LYS A 547 -24.68 -6.04 13.54
CA LYS A 547 -25.98 -5.69 12.94
C LYS A 547 -25.85 -4.73 11.77
N LEU A 548 -24.94 -3.77 11.84
CA LEU A 548 -24.69 -2.83 10.74
C LEU A 548 -24.15 -3.56 9.51
N VAL A 549 -23.07 -4.32 9.66
CA VAL A 549 -22.47 -5.08 8.54
C VAL A 549 -23.47 -6.08 7.96
N LYS A 550 -24.15 -6.84 8.82
CA LYS A 550 -25.19 -7.79 8.41
C LYS A 550 -26.29 -7.11 7.60
N ARG A 551 -26.86 -6.00 8.11
CA ARG A 551 -27.96 -5.29 7.44
C ARG A 551 -27.54 -4.69 6.10
N VAL A 552 -26.33 -4.16 6.00
CA VAL A 552 -25.81 -3.65 4.72
C VAL A 552 -25.70 -4.80 3.71
N PHE A 553 -25.10 -5.93 4.10
CA PHE A 553 -24.89 -7.05 3.18
C PHE A 553 -26.14 -7.87 2.87
N GLU A 554 -27.15 -7.87 3.73
CA GLU A 554 -28.46 -8.46 3.41
C GLU A 554 -29.26 -7.58 2.43
N LYS A 555 -29.14 -6.25 2.52
CA LYS A 555 -29.91 -5.31 1.69
C LYS A 555 -29.24 -5.00 0.34
N TYR A 556 -27.91 -4.95 0.29
CA TYR A 556 -27.14 -4.44 -0.86
C TYR A 556 -26.23 -5.52 -1.48
N HIS A 557 -25.81 -5.29 -2.72
CA HIS A 557 -25.00 -6.22 -3.53
C HIS A 557 -23.53 -5.78 -3.63
N LEU A 558 -23.20 -4.57 -3.18
CA LEU A 558 -21.87 -3.99 -3.31
C LEU A 558 -20.78 -4.89 -2.72
N PRO A 559 -19.60 -4.98 -3.37
CA PRO A 559 -18.65 -6.05 -3.07
C PRO A 559 -17.90 -5.90 -1.74
N PHE A 560 -17.56 -4.67 -1.34
CA PHE A 560 -16.87 -4.39 -0.08
C PHE A 560 -17.39 -3.16 0.62
N ILE A 561 -17.32 -3.24 1.95
CA ILE A 561 -17.34 -2.08 2.82
C ILE A 561 -16.14 -2.05 3.75
N THR A 562 -15.86 -0.87 4.26
CA THR A 562 -15.08 -0.66 5.48
C THR A 562 -15.86 0.18 6.45
N LEU A 563 -15.71 -0.12 7.74
CA LEU A 563 -16.07 0.82 8.78
C LEU A 563 -14.83 1.69 9.06
N THR A 564 -14.99 3.01 9.02
CA THR A 564 -13.86 3.95 9.14
C THR A 564 -14.12 4.93 10.28
N PRO A 565 -13.91 4.54 11.54
CA PRO A 565 -13.96 5.46 12.67
C PRO A 565 -12.79 6.44 12.65
N THR A 566 -13.05 7.65 13.13
CA THR A 566 -12.01 8.61 13.46
C THR A 566 -11.67 8.47 14.94
N PHE A 567 -10.38 8.39 15.26
CA PHE A 567 -9.91 8.31 16.64
C PHE A 567 -8.59 9.06 16.78
N SER A 568 -8.17 9.27 18.01
CA SER A 568 -6.98 10.06 18.33
C SER A 568 -6.06 9.29 19.27
N ILE A 569 -4.75 9.41 19.08
CA ILE A 569 -3.75 8.82 19.97
C ILE A 569 -3.04 9.94 20.72
N CYS A 570 -3.18 9.95 22.04
CA CYS A 570 -2.46 10.82 22.95
C CYS A 570 -1.18 10.15 23.43
N PRO A 571 -0.04 10.87 23.51
CA PRO A 571 1.20 10.33 24.07
C PRO A 571 1.08 9.80 25.51
N ALA A 572 0.20 10.41 26.32
CA ALA A 572 0.01 10.04 27.72
C ALA A 572 -1.16 9.06 27.93
N HIS A 573 -2.31 9.32 27.28
CA HIS A 573 -3.55 8.57 27.51
C HIS A 573 -3.81 7.45 26.49
N GLY A 574 -2.98 7.32 25.45
CA GLY A 574 -3.18 6.36 24.39
C GLY A 574 -4.44 6.67 23.58
N TYR A 575 -5.26 5.66 23.33
CA TYR A 575 -6.47 5.78 22.51
C TYR A 575 -7.52 6.73 23.11
N ILE A 576 -8.05 7.60 22.26
CA ILE A 576 -9.14 8.52 22.55
C ILE A 576 -10.14 8.43 21.41
N SER A 577 -11.38 8.07 21.75
CA SER A 577 -12.48 8.01 20.79
C SER A 577 -12.68 9.37 20.13
N GLY A 578 -12.93 9.37 18.82
CA GLY A 578 -13.25 10.57 18.07
C GLY A 578 -12.05 11.45 17.69
N LYS A 579 -12.38 12.59 17.11
CA LYS A 579 -11.41 13.54 16.53
C LYS A 579 -10.99 14.60 17.55
N HIS A 580 -9.77 14.45 18.06
CA HIS A 580 -9.15 15.35 19.03
C HIS A 580 -7.73 15.67 18.59
N PHE A 581 -7.46 16.92 18.19
CA PHE A 581 -6.08 17.37 17.93
C PHE A 581 -5.31 17.71 19.22
N LYS A 582 -6.04 17.91 20.31
CA LYS A 582 -5.54 18.15 21.66
C LYS A 582 -6.23 17.17 22.61
N CYS A 583 -5.50 16.61 23.56
CA CYS A 583 -6.04 15.61 24.47
C CYS A 583 -7.06 16.23 25.44
N PRO A 584 -8.32 15.75 25.48
CA PRO A 584 -9.32 16.26 26.43
C PRO A 584 -9.09 15.77 27.88
N LYS A 585 -8.19 14.81 28.10
CA LYS A 585 -7.93 14.20 29.41
C LYS A 585 -6.66 14.73 30.08
N CYS A 586 -5.74 15.34 29.34
CA CYS A 586 -4.50 15.85 29.93
C CYS A 586 -4.74 17.15 30.70
N THR A 587 -4.23 17.22 31.92
CA THR A 587 -4.16 18.45 32.70
C THR A 587 -3.27 19.50 32.03
N ILE A 588 -2.20 19.05 31.38
CA ILE A 588 -1.31 19.87 30.54
C ILE A 588 -1.70 19.61 29.09
N ASP A 589 -1.97 20.65 28.31
CA ASP A 589 -2.35 20.51 26.90
C ASP A 589 -1.30 19.73 26.11
N GLN A 590 -1.71 18.65 25.43
CA GLN A 590 -0.83 17.76 24.68
C GLN A 590 -1.44 17.48 23.30
N PRO A 591 -0.62 17.49 22.22
CA PRO A 591 -1.10 17.18 20.89
C PRO A 591 -1.47 15.70 20.77
N CYS A 592 -2.50 15.43 19.99
CA CYS A 592 -2.95 14.09 19.66
C CYS A 592 -2.76 13.81 18.17
N GLU A 593 -2.37 12.58 17.84
CA GLU A 593 -2.36 12.10 16.46
C GLU A 593 -3.77 11.65 16.09
N VAL A 594 -4.45 12.39 15.19
CA VAL A 594 -5.76 11.98 14.67
C VAL A 594 -5.56 10.95 13.55
N TYR A 595 -6.13 9.77 13.70
CA TYR A 595 -6.10 8.67 12.74
C TYR A 595 -7.44 8.52 12.03
N SER A 596 -7.36 8.13 10.75
CA SER A 596 -8.49 7.68 9.93
C SER A 596 -7.94 6.80 8.80
N ARG A 597 -8.82 6.21 7.98
CA ARG A 597 -8.40 5.63 6.68
C ARG A 597 -8.28 6.71 5.60
N VAL A 598 -7.17 6.66 4.86
CA VAL A 598 -6.90 7.57 3.73
C VAL A 598 -7.63 7.12 2.47
N VAL A 599 -7.20 5.99 1.88
CA VAL A 599 -7.78 5.37 0.67
C VAL A 599 -7.81 3.84 0.78
N GLY A 600 -7.82 3.31 2.00
CA GLY A 600 -7.83 1.86 2.24
C GLY A 600 -7.01 1.38 3.44
N TYR A 601 -6.21 2.22 4.09
CA TYR A 601 -5.43 1.85 5.28
C TYR A 601 -5.31 3.01 6.28
N LEU A 602 -5.00 2.68 7.53
CA LEU A 602 -4.93 3.63 8.64
C LEU A 602 -3.63 4.43 8.62
N ARG A 603 -3.74 5.76 8.75
CA ARG A 603 -2.61 6.67 8.96
C ARG A 603 -3.03 7.91 9.75
N PRO A 604 -2.09 8.57 10.45
CA PRO A 604 -2.33 9.90 10.98
C PRO A 604 -2.71 10.87 9.86
N VAL A 605 -3.77 11.65 10.04
CA VAL A 605 -4.27 12.63 9.06
C VAL A 605 -3.19 13.67 8.72
N SER A 606 -2.33 14.01 9.68
CA SER A 606 -1.20 14.93 9.47
C SER A 606 -0.18 14.42 8.45
N GLN A 607 -0.11 13.09 8.23
CA GLN A 607 0.81 12.46 7.26
C GLN A 607 0.17 12.27 5.88
N TRP A 608 -1.09 12.68 5.69
CA TRP A 608 -1.73 12.60 4.38
C TRP A 608 -1.30 13.77 3.51
N ASN A 609 -1.37 13.60 2.19
CA ASN A 609 -1.17 14.74 1.29
C ASN A 609 -2.27 15.81 1.50
N GLU A 610 -1.97 17.05 1.10
CA GLU A 610 -2.84 18.22 1.32
C GLU A 610 -4.27 18.02 0.81
N ALA A 611 -4.43 17.37 -0.35
CA ALA A 611 -5.75 17.11 -0.92
C ALA A 611 -6.56 16.13 -0.06
N LYS A 612 -5.94 15.05 0.43
CA LYS A 612 -6.61 14.10 1.33
C LYS A 612 -6.90 14.72 2.69
N GLN A 613 -6.05 15.62 3.19
CA GLN A 613 -6.39 16.43 4.37
C GLN A 613 -7.58 17.37 4.09
N GLN A 614 -7.64 17.98 2.90
CA GLN A 614 -8.74 18.85 2.50
C GLN A 614 -10.05 18.09 2.31
N GLU A 615 -10.00 16.88 1.78
CA GLU A 615 -11.12 15.93 1.71
C GLU A 615 -11.60 15.57 3.13
N PHE A 616 -10.69 15.16 4.02
CA PHE A 616 -11.00 14.83 5.41
C PHE A 616 -11.68 15.98 6.16
N LYS A 617 -11.27 17.23 5.93
CA LYS A 617 -11.90 18.42 6.52
C LYS A 617 -13.37 18.59 6.13
N LYS A 618 -13.75 18.12 4.93
CA LYS A 618 -15.12 18.22 4.40
C LYS A 618 -15.97 16.99 4.71
N ARG A 619 -15.35 15.88 5.09
CA ARG A 619 -16.00 14.59 5.33
C ARG A 619 -17.14 14.72 6.34
N LYS A 620 -18.37 14.41 5.91
CA LYS A 620 -19.48 14.11 6.80
C LYS A 620 -19.28 12.71 7.36
N VAL A 621 -19.63 12.54 8.62
CA VAL A 621 -19.46 11.28 9.34
C VAL A 621 -20.80 10.77 9.81
N PHE A 622 -21.00 9.47 9.70
CA PHE A 622 -22.19 8.78 10.20
C PHE A 622 -22.20 8.84 11.72
N LYS A 623 -23.32 9.31 12.27
CA LYS A 623 -23.58 9.32 13.71
C LYS A 623 -24.51 8.17 14.06
N ILE A 624 -23.99 7.19 14.79
CA ILE A 624 -24.82 6.12 15.33
C ILE A 624 -25.64 6.72 16.48
N ARG A 625 -26.94 6.92 16.26
CA ARG A 625 -27.85 7.38 17.32
C ARG A 625 -27.98 6.27 18.36
N GLN A 626 -27.45 6.48 19.56
CA GLN A 626 -27.79 5.62 20.69
C GLN A 626 -29.29 5.72 20.92
N ARG A 627 -30.01 4.60 20.88
CA ARG A 627 -31.38 4.57 21.40
C ARG A 627 -31.26 4.72 22.91
N GLU A 628 -31.63 5.88 23.42
CA GLU A 628 -31.96 6.01 24.84
C GLU A 628 -33.12 5.05 25.10
N TYR A 629 -32.84 3.92 25.75
CA TYR A 629 -33.90 3.16 26.38
C TYR A 629 -34.47 4.08 27.46
N LYS A 630 -35.68 4.60 27.23
CA LYS A 630 -36.48 5.16 28.33
C LYS A 630 -36.57 4.06 29.38
N LYS A 631 -35.95 4.32 30.54
CA LYS A 631 -36.02 3.45 31.72
C LYS A 631 -37.46 3.20 32.12
#